data_AF-A0AAV8YW45-F1
#
_entry.id   AF-A0AAV8YW45-F1
#
_cell.length_a   1.000
_cell.length_b   1.000
_cell.length_c   1.000
_cell.angle_alpha   90.00
_cell.angle_beta   90.00
_cell.angle_gamma   90.00
#
_symmetry.space_group_name_H-M   'P 1'
#
loop_
_entity.id
_entity.type
_entity.pdbx_description
1 polymer ?
#
loop_
_entity_poly.entity_id
_entity_poly.type
_entity_poly.pdbx_seq_one_letter_code
_entity_poly.pdbx_strand_id
1 'polypeptide(L)'
;MVSPAPIISSFCLTVGPSLENLVKQFWEVEDLPSSTTVNPDDLECEKIFQTTYRRDSSGRYTVVLPFKIDSSFLGDSYTKLFKGICP
;
A
#
# COMPACT_ATOMS: atom_id res chain seq x y z
N MET A 1 45.48 49.35 -4.43
CA MET A 1 44.16 49.20 -3.77
C MET A 1 43.29 48.35 -4.66
N VAL A 2 43.20 47.03 -4.40
CA VAL A 2 42.31 46.13 -5.14
C VAL A 2 40.93 46.22 -4.49
N SER A 3 39.96 46.75 -5.23
CA SER A 3 38.55 46.77 -4.82
C SER A 3 37.96 45.36 -4.97
N PRO A 4 37.23 44.81 -3.98
CA PRO A 4 36.68 43.47 -4.10
C PRO A 4 35.55 43.45 -5.15
N ALA A 5 35.54 42.43 -5.99
CA ALA A 5 34.49 42.22 -6.98
C ALA A 5 33.14 41.92 -6.29
N PRO A 6 32.00 42.37 -6.85
CA PRO A 6 30.70 42.10 -6.26
C PRO A 6 30.41 40.59 -6.33
N ILE A 7 30.03 40.00 -5.19
CA ILE A 7 29.56 38.62 -5.13
C ILE A 7 28.13 38.62 -5.67
N ILE A 8 27.97 38.24 -6.94
CA ILE A 8 26.66 38.07 -7.57
C ILE A 8 26.10 36.72 -7.10
N SER A 9 25.14 36.75 -6.18
CA SER A 9 24.38 35.57 -5.79
C SER A 9 23.20 35.40 -6.74
N SER A 10 23.23 34.34 -7.54
CA SER A 10 22.12 33.97 -8.43
C SER A 10 21.23 32.95 -7.71
N PHE A 11 19.97 33.32 -7.47
CA PHE A 11 18.97 32.41 -6.91
C PHE A 11 18.08 31.89 -8.04
N CYS A 12 18.07 30.57 -8.23
CA CYS A 12 17.12 29.91 -9.12
C CYS A 12 15.90 29.48 -8.29
N LEU A 13 14.80 30.22 -8.41
CA LEU A 13 13.52 29.84 -7.84
C LEU A 13 12.80 28.95 -8.87
N THR A 14 12.74 27.65 -8.58
CA THR A 14 11.89 26.74 -9.34
C THR A 14 10.45 26.90 -8.85
N VAL A 15 9.58 27.46 -9.69
CA VAL A 15 8.14 27.47 -9.42
C VAL A 15 7.60 26.09 -9.77
N GLY A 16 7.56 25.21 -8.77
CA GLY A 16 6.90 23.91 -8.87
C GLY A 16 5.38 24.03 -8.76
N PRO A 17 4.64 22.96 -9.05
CA PRO A 17 3.21 22.89 -8.74
C PRO A 17 2.98 23.15 -7.25
N SER A 18 1.86 23.80 -6.90
CA SER A 18 1.50 23.99 -5.50
C SER A 18 1.35 22.63 -4.81
N LEU A 19 1.52 22.62 -3.49
CA LEU A 19 1.30 21.42 -2.69
C LEU A 19 -0.11 20.86 -2.89
N GLU A 20 -1.13 21.73 -3.01
CA GLU A 20 -2.50 21.27 -3.24
C GLU A 20 -2.62 20.53 -4.58
N ASN A 21 -1.97 21.03 -5.63
CA ASN A 21 -1.99 20.38 -6.94
C ASN A 21 -1.27 19.02 -6.92
N LEU A 22 -0.14 18.92 -6.20
CA LEU A 22 0.58 17.65 -6.05
C LEU A 22 -0.25 16.62 -5.28
N VAL A 23 -0.86 17.02 -4.17
CA VAL A 23 -1.73 16.14 -3.36
C VAL A 23 -2.95 15.72 -4.17
N LYS A 24 -3.58 16.64 -4.90
CA LYS A 24 -4.71 16.31 -5.78
C LYS A 24 -4.33 15.30 -6.85
N GLN A 25 -3.24 15.55 -7.58
CA GLN A 25 -2.77 14.65 -8.64
C GLN A 25 -2.37 13.28 -8.09
N PHE A 26 -1.81 13.23 -6.87
CA PHE A 26 -1.51 11.98 -6.18
C PHE A 26 -2.78 11.15 -5.97
N TRP A 27 -3.87 11.75 -5.47
CA TRP A 27 -5.13 11.06 -5.23
C TRP A 27 -5.88 10.68 -6.52
N GLU A 28 -5.81 11.52 -7.57
CA GLU A 28 -6.40 11.20 -8.88
C GLU A 28 -5.80 9.96 -9.55
N VAL A 29 -4.55 9.59 -9.23
CA VAL A 29 -3.90 8.38 -9.76
C VAL A 29 -4.42 7.11 -9.08
N GLU A 30 -4.87 7.20 -7.83
CA GLU A 30 -5.45 6.07 -7.08
C GLU A 30 -6.95 5.90 -7.37
N ASP A 31 -7.64 7.00 -7.68
CA ASP A 31 -9.04 7.00 -8.14
C ASP A 31 -9.13 6.61 -9.63
N LEU A 32 -8.85 5.34 -9.93
CA LEU A 32 -9.21 4.78 -11.24
C LEU A 32 -10.73 4.89 -11.42
N PRO A 33 -11.24 5.30 -12.62
CA PRO A 33 -12.65 5.25 -12.89
C PRO A 33 -13.13 3.84 -12.60
N SER A 34 -14.14 3.71 -11.74
CA SER A 34 -14.67 2.43 -11.26
C SER A 34 -15.14 1.60 -12.43
N SER A 35 -14.20 0.88 -13.06
CA SER A 35 -14.51 -0.09 -14.10
C SER A 35 -15.25 -1.20 -13.37
N THR A 36 -16.49 -1.44 -13.77
CA THR A 36 -17.39 -2.45 -13.19
C THR A 36 -16.92 -3.88 -13.48
N THR A 37 -15.62 -4.08 -13.71
CA THR A 37 -15.01 -5.37 -13.94
C THR A 37 -14.60 -5.92 -12.59
N VAL A 38 -15.51 -6.67 -11.97
CA VAL A 38 -15.23 -7.36 -10.72
C VAL A 38 -14.20 -8.45 -11.02
N ASN A 39 -13.03 -8.36 -10.38
CA ASN A 39 -12.01 -9.40 -10.50
C ASN A 39 -12.49 -10.67 -9.78
N PRO A 40 -12.45 -11.86 -10.41
CA PRO A 40 -12.81 -13.11 -9.74
C PRO A 40 -12.00 -13.35 -8.45
N ASP A 41 -10.73 -12.94 -8.40
CA ASP A 41 -9.91 -13.03 -7.19
C ASP A 41 -10.51 -12.20 -6.04
N ASP A 42 -11.08 -11.03 -6.34
CA ASP A 42 -11.70 -10.16 -5.32
C ASP A 42 -12.97 -10.80 -4.75
N LEU A 43 -13.77 -11.45 -5.60
CA LEU A 43 -14.95 -12.21 -5.17
C LEU A 43 -14.58 -13.39 -4.27
N GLU A 44 -13.50 -14.10 -4.62
CA GLU A 44 -13.00 -15.20 -3.80
C GLU A 44 -12.49 -14.69 -2.46
N CYS A 45 -11.72 -13.59 -2.45
CA CYS A 45 -11.26 -12.93 -1.23
C CYS A 45 -12.42 -12.50 -0.32
N GLU A 46 -13.46 -11.89 -0.90
CA GLU A 46 -14.67 -11.49 -0.16
C GLU A 46 -15.37 -12.71 0.44
N LYS A 47 -15.52 -13.79 -0.33
CA LYS A 47 -16.11 -15.04 0.16
C LYS A 47 -15.31 -15.65 1.31
N ILE A 48 -13.98 -15.66 1.21
CA ILE A 48 -13.10 -16.15 2.28
C ILE A 48 -13.25 -15.27 3.52
N PHE A 49 -13.26 -13.95 3.34
CA PHE A 49 -13.46 -13.01 4.44
C PHE A 49 -14.78 -13.29 5.15
N GLN A 50 -15.91 -13.30 4.43
CA GLN A 50 -17.23 -13.54 5.01
C GLN A 50 -17.33 -14.88 5.74
N THR A 51 -16.70 -15.93 5.22
CA THR A 51 -16.77 -17.28 5.79
C THR A 51 -15.83 -17.49 6.98
N THR A 52 -14.69 -16.81 7.01
CA THR A 52 -13.63 -17.05 8.01
C THR A 52 -13.48 -15.92 9.03
N TYR A 53 -14.10 -14.77 8.78
CA TYR A 53 -14.15 -13.66 9.70
C TYR A 53 -14.83 -14.05 11.01
N ARG A 54 -14.13 -13.81 12.12
CA ARG A 54 -14.61 -14.06 13.47
C ARG A 54 -14.15 -12.97 14.41
N ARG A 55 -14.96 -12.70 15.43
CA ARG A 55 -14.57 -11.86 16.58
C ARG A 55 -14.53 -12.73 17.83
N ASP A 56 -13.43 -12.69 18.55
CA ASP A 56 -13.31 -13.42 19.81
C ASP A 56 -13.91 -12.65 20.99
N SER A 57 -13.98 -13.29 22.16
CA SER A 57 -14.51 -12.68 23.39
C SER A 57 -13.68 -11.52 23.93
N SER A 58 -12.40 -11.41 23.53
CA SER A 58 -11.54 -10.26 23.85
C SER A 58 -11.79 -9.07 22.92
N GLY A 59 -12.57 -9.28 21.86
CA GLY A 59 -12.89 -8.28 20.86
C GLY A 59 -11.92 -8.24 19.67
N ARG A 60 -10.97 -9.18 19.58
CA ARG A 60 -10.05 -9.29 18.45
C ARG A 60 -10.75 -9.92 17.25
N TYR A 61 -10.46 -9.38 16.07
CA TYR A 61 -10.92 -9.94 14.81
C TYR A 61 -9.87 -10.88 14.23
N THR A 62 -10.31 -12.02 13.73
CA THR A 62 -9.48 -13.01 13.05
C THR A 62 -10.12 -13.33 11.69
N VAL A 63 -9.29 -13.46 10.66
CA VAL A 63 -9.67 -13.88 9.31
C VAL A 63 -8.59 -14.84 8.81
N VAL A 64 -8.98 -15.83 8.02
CA VAL A 64 -8.02 -16.75 7.40
C VAL A 64 -7.49 -16.12 6.11
N LEU A 65 -6.17 -16.19 5.92
CA LEU A 65 -5.53 -15.78 4.68
C LEU A 65 -4.97 -17.03 3.97
N PRO A 66 -5.66 -17.56 2.95
CA PRO A 66 -5.24 -18.78 2.27
C PRO A 66 -4.07 -18.52 1.30
N PHE A 67 -3.30 -19.58 1.03
CA PHE A 67 -2.25 -19.52 0.01
C PHE A 67 -2.84 -19.75 -1.38
N LYS A 68 -2.37 -18.99 -2.37
CA LYS A 68 -2.70 -19.21 -3.79
C LYS A 68 -2.10 -20.51 -4.34
N ILE A 69 -1.04 -21.02 -3.72
CA ILE A 69 -0.35 -22.26 -4.09
C ILE A 69 -0.18 -23.09 -2.82
N ASP A 70 -0.24 -24.41 -2.96
CA ASP A 70 -0.09 -25.32 -1.83
C ASP A 70 1.16 -24.98 -0.99
N SER A 71 0.95 -24.82 0.31
CA SER A 71 2.01 -24.36 1.22
C SER A 71 3.21 -25.31 1.28
N SER A 72 3.01 -26.58 0.88
CA SER A 72 4.06 -27.58 0.73
C SER A 72 5.16 -27.18 -0.25
N PHE A 73 4.88 -26.29 -1.21
CA PHE A 73 5.87 -25.82 -2.19
C PHE A 73 6.73 -24.64 -1.71
N LEU A 74 6.36 -23.98 -0.60
CA LEU A 74 7.04 -22.76 -0.15
C LEU A 74 8.32 -23.01 0.66
N GLY A 75 8.61 -24.24 1.10
CA GLY A 75 9.83 -24.56 1.85
C GLY A 75 9.88 -23.98 3.28
N ASP A 76 10.92 -24.34 4.03
CA ASP A 76 10.95 -24.20 5.49
C ASP A 76 11.14 -22.75 6.01
N SER A 77 11.50 -21.81 5.14
CA SER A 77 11.64 -20.39 5.51
C SER A 77 10.29 -19.76 5.84
N TYR A 78 9.21 -20.22 5.19
CA TYR A 78 7.88 -19.63 5.29
C TYR A 78 7.05 -20.26 6.42
N THR A 79 7.26 -21.54 6.72
CA THR A 79 6.54 -22.26 7.80
C THR A 79 6.73 -21.62 9.18
N LYS A 80 7.81 -20.86 9.39
CA LYS A 80 8.09 -20.11 10.63
C LYS A 80 7.39 -18.76 10.70
N LEU A 81 7.13 -18.11 9.57
CA LEU A 81 6.53 -16.76 9.52
C LEU A 81 5.02 -16.81 9.83
N PHE A 82 4.34 -17.85 9.34
CA PHE A 82 2.90 -18.01 9.52
C PHE A 82 2.51 -18.62 10.86
N LYS A 83 3.45 -19.18 11.64
CA LYS A 83 3.16 -19.63 13.02
C LYS A 83 2.74 -18.50 13.97
N GLY A 84 2.98 -17.23 13.58
CA GLY A 84 2.50 -16.04 14.28
C GLY A 84 1.21 -15.43 13.70
N ILE A 85 0.76 -15.91 12.54
CA ILE A 85 -0.55 -15.58 11.95
C ILE A 85 -1.45 -16.74 12.36
N CYS A 86 -2.36 -16.48 13.31
CA CYS A 86 -2.97 -17.49 14.19
C CYS A 86 -3.46 -18.79 13.53
N PRO A 87 -3.44 -19.92 14.28
CA PRO A 87 -3.96 -21.23 13.89
C PRO A 87 -5.47 -21.27 13.64
#